data_AF-A0A1X7TGU3-F1
#
_entry.id   AF-A0A1X7TGU3-F1
#
_cell.length_a   1.000
_cell.length_b   1.000
_cell.length_c   1.000
_cell.angle_alpha   90.00
_cell.angle_beta   90.00
_cell.angle_gamma   90.00
#
_symmetry.space_group_name_H-M   'P 1'
#
loop_
_entity.id
_entity.type
_entity.pdbx_description
1 polymer ?
#
loop_
_entity_poly.entity_id
_entity_poly.type
_entity_poly.pdbx_seq_one_letter_code
_entity_poly.pdbx_strand_id
1 'polypeptide(L)'
;PSATVDVNKVKKVIDDVLVSHYDTLTSLTKSSFLSLANKLYTAGLISEGVKEKCTMEEFLSEFRASLRVKRKLLKVKEHCQKFLNSFIAVRGSYADAAEALGEDWIEAIRNELGFSFNIDIDS
;
A
#
# COMPACT_ATOMS: atom_id res chain seq x y z
N PRO A 1 -31.05 -6.31 -2.77
CA PRO A 1 -30.15 -5.41 -3.55
C PRO A 1 -28.73 -5.49 -3.00
N SER A 2 -27.82 -6.20 -3.69
CA SER A 2 -26.40 -6.14 -3.37
C SER A 2 -25.91 -4.74 -3.74
N ALA A 3 -25.57 -3.92 -2.76
CA ALA A 3 -24.98 -2.63 -3.01
C ALA A 3 -23.61 -2.87 -3.67
N THR A 4 -23.45 -2.46 -4.93
CA THR A 4 -22.16 -2.45 -5.61
C THR A 4 -21.20 -1.58 -4.79
N VAL A 5 -20.09 -2.16 -4.33
CA VAL A 5 -19.05 -1.43 -3.60
C VAL A 5 -18.53 -0.27 -4.45
N ASP A 6 -18.60 0.94 -3.91
CA ASP A 6 -18.05 2.14 -4.55
C ASP A 6 -16.53 2.14 -4.44
N VAL A 7 -15.86 1.75 -5.52
CA VAL A 7 -14.40 1.66 -5.59
C VAL A 7 -13.72 3.01 -5.37
N ASN A 8 -14.37 4.14 -5.71
CA ASN A 8 -13.77 5.46 -5.50
C ASN A 8 -13.72 5.81 -4.01
N LYS A 9 -14.75 5.45 -3.24
CA LYS A 9 -14.73 5.59 -1.78
C LYS A 9 -13.64 4.73 -1.15
N VAL A 10 -13.50 3.47 -1.59
CA VAL A 10 -12.43 2.58 -1.10
C VAL A 10 -11.03 3.17 -1.35
N LYS A 11 -10.76 3.66 -2.57
CA LYS A 11 -9.48 4.29 -2.90
C LYS A 11 -9.20 5.54 -2.06
N LYS A 12 -10.25 6.31 -1.74
CA LYS A 12 -10.12 7.49 -0.88
C LYS A 12 -9.70 7.09 0.54
N VAL A 13 -10.40 6.14 1.16
CA VAL A 13 -10.04 5.65 2.51
C VAL A 13 -8.60 5.12 2.56
N ILE A 14 -8.20 4.36 1.53
CA ILE A 14 -6.81 3.87 1.41
C ILE A 14 -5.80 5.02 1.36
N ASP A 15 -6.07 6.06 0.57
CA ASP A 15 -5.18 7.23 0.46
C ASP A 15 -5.14 8.05 1.76
N ASP A 16 -6.28 8.22 2.42
CA ASP A 16 -6.41 8.95 3.70
C ASP A 16 -5.57 8.27 4.80
N VAL A 17 -5.66 6.94 4.92
CA VAL A 17 -4.80 6.16 5.83
C VAL A 17 -3.33 6.19 5.39
N LEU A 18 -3.04 6.13 4.09
CA LEU A 18 -1.66 6.24 3.63
C LEU A 18 -1.04 7.61 3.98
N VAL A 19 -1.83 8.68 3.95
CA VAL A 19 -1.41 10.01 4.39
C VAL A 19 -1.12 10.04 5.89
N SER A 20 -1.93 9.39 6.74
CA SER A 20 -1.66 9.36 8.19
C SER A 20 -0.38 8.60 8.56
N HIS A 21 0.03 7.64 7.74
CA HIS A 21 1.28 6.87 7.90
C HIS A 21 2.50 7.50 7.22
N TYR A 22 2.35 8.63 6.52
CA TYR A 22 3.41 9.19 5.67
C TYR A 22 4.72 9.47 6.43
N ASP A 23 4.62 10.10 7.60
CA ASP A 23 5.79 10.43 8.43
C ASP A 23 6.48 9.16 8.94
N THR A 24 5.70 8.16 9.37
CA THR A 24 6.21 6.85 9.77
C THR A 24 6.99 6.19 8.63
N LEU A 25 6.40 6.12 7.43
CA LEU A 25 7.02 5.46 6.27
C LEU A 25 8.27 6.19 5.79
N THR A 26 8.27 7.52 5.77
CA THR A 26 9.43 8.32 5.33
C THR A 26 10.56 8.36 6.37
N SER A 27 10.26 8.03 7.63
CA SER A 27 11.27 7.89 8.70
C SER A 27 12.03 6.56 8.68
N LEU A 28 11.57 5.56 7.91
CA LEU A 28 12.17 4.24 7.86
C LEU A 28 13.64 4.28 7.42
N THR A 29 14.45 3.36 7.95
CA THR A 29 15.91 3.39 7.77
C THR A 29 16.29 3.24 6.30
N LYS A 30 16.96 4.27 5.76
CA LYS A 30 17.37 4.36 4.35
C LYS A 30 18.30 3.23 3.87
N SER A 31 19.02 2.56 4.79
CA SER A 31 19.91 1.44 4.44
C SER A 31 19.21 0.29 3.72
N SER A 32 17.89 0.12 3.94
CA SER A 32 17.08 -0.92 3.30
C SER A 32 16.27 -0.42 2.10
N PHE A 33 16.38 0.84 1.68
CA PHE A 33 15.61 1.39 0.56
C PHE A 33 15.88 0.66 -0.75
N LEU A 34 17.13 0.29 -1.02
CA LEU A 34 17.45 -0.48 -2.23
C LEU A 34 16.79 -1.87 -2.22
N SER A 35 16.71 -2.51 -1.05
CA SER A 35 16.01 -3.79 -0.91
C SER A 35 14.52 -3.60 -1.20
N LEU A 36 13.89 -2.59 -0.60
CA LEU A 36 12.50 -2.26 -0.84
C LEU A 36 12.23 -1.93 -2.31
N ALA A 37 13.05 -1.07 -2.93
CA ALA A 37 12.94 -0.68 -4.34
C ALA A 37 12.96 -1.91 -5.25
N ASN A 38 13.87 -2.86 -5.00
CA ASN A 38 13.93 -4.11 -5.75
C ASN A 38 12.66 -4.97 -5.60
N LYS A 39 12.09 -5.05 -4.38
CA LYS A 39 10.83 -5.78 -4.14
C LYS A 39 9.66 -5.13 -4.86
N LEU A 40 9.51 -3.80 -4.72
CA LEU A 40 8.47 -3.02 -5.38
C LEU A 40 8.55 -3.12 -6.92
N TYR A 41 9.75 -3.03 -7.48
CA TYR A 41 9.96 -3.17 -8.92
C TYR A 41 9.60 -4.58 -9.41
N THR A 42 10.05 -5.61 -8.69
CA THR A 42 9.72 -7.01 -9.00
C THR A 42 8.21 -7.27 -8.93
N ALA A 43 7.50 -6.61 -8.01
CA ALA A 43 6.04 -6.69 -7.88
C ALA A 43 5.28 -5.93 -9.00
N GLY A 44 6.00 -5.16 -9.82
CA GLY A 44 5.44 -4.29 -10.87
C GLY A 44 4.72 -3.06 -10.30
N LEU A 45 5.13 -2.59 -9.12
CA LEU A 45 4.52 -1.45 -8.44
C LEU A 45 5.22 -0.12 -8.73
N ILE A 46 6.50 -0.18 -9.09
CA ILE A 46 7.28 0.99 -9.49
C ILE A 46 7.98 0.77 -10.83
N SER A 47 8.20 1.84 -11.57
CA SER A 47 9.04 1.85 -12.78
C SER A 47 10.53 1.73 -12.46
N GLU A 48 11.34 1.45 -13.49
CA GLU A 48 12.79 1.42 -13.38
C GLU A 48 13.36 2.78 -12.96
N GLY A 49 12.86 3.88 -13.53
CA GLY A 49 13.30 5.23 -13.15
C GLY A 49 13.00 5.56 -11.69
N VAL A 50 11.88 5.07 -11.13
CA VAL A 50 11.58 5.27 -9.70
C VAL A 50 12.42 4.36 -8.81
N LYS A 51 12.72 3.14 -9.25
CA LYS A 51 13.68 2.27 -8.59
C LYS A 51 15.06 2.93 -8.48
N GLU A 52 15.53 3.61 -9.53
CA GLU A 52 16.82 4.31 -9.54
C GLU A 52 16.86 5.51 -8.59
N LYS A 53 15.79 6.30 -8.52
CA LYS A 53 15.67 7.40 -7.53
C LYS A 53 15.71 6.88 -6.10
N CYS A 54 15.10 5.71 -5.85
CA CYS A 54 15.21 4.96 -4.60
C CYS A 54 14.80 5.77 -3.35
N THR A 55 13.68 6.49 -3.41
CA THR A 55 13.14 7.24 -2.26
C THR A 55 11.73 6.79 -1.92
N MET A 56 11.37 6.89 -0.62
CA MET A 56 10.05 6.50 -0.15
C MET A 56 8.95 7.36 -0.79
N GLU A 57 9.19 8.65 -0.96
CA GLU A 57 8.25 9.61 -1.54
C GLU A 57 7.86 9.22 -2.98
N GLU A 58 8.83 8.77 -3.78
CA GLU A 58 8.58 8.33 -5.16
C GLU A 58 7.83 6.99 -5.18
N PHE A 59 8.13 6.07 -4.25
CA PHE A 59 7.38 4.82 -4.12
C PHE A 59 5.92 5.06 -3.77
N LEU A 60 5.65 5.96 -2.82
CA LEU A 60 4.30 6.35 -2.41
C LEU A 60 3.55 7.08 -3.53
N SER A 61 4.26 7.93 -4.29
CA SER A 61 3.69 8.63 -5.45
C SER A 61 3.24 7.65 -6.54
N GLU A 62 4.08 6.68 -6.90
CA GLU A 62 3.70 5.64 -7.87
C GLU A 62 2.57 4.74 -7.36
N PHE A 63 2.61 4.36 -6.08
CA PHE A 63 1.51 3.62 -5.46
C PHE A 63 0.17 4.35 -5.63
N ARG A 64 0.13 5.66 -5.30
CA ARG A 64 -1.07 6.51 -5.43
C ARG A 64 -1.51 6.65 -6.88
N ALA A 65 -0.59 6.87 -7.81
CA ALA A 65 -0.90 7.01 -9.24
C ALA A 65 -1.53 5.71 -9.79
N SER A 66 -0.93 4.56 -9.47
CA SER A 66 -1.44 3.24 -9.86
C SER A 66 -2.79 2.90 -9.19
N LEU A 67 -2.97 3.29 -7.93
CA LEU A 67 -4.24 3.12 -7.20
C LEU A 67 -5.38 3.90 -7.88
N ARG A 68 -5.16 5.17 -8.23
CA ARG A 68 -6.18 6.07 -8.81
C ARG A 68 -6.82 5.49 -10.07
N VAL A 69 -6.03 4.82 -10.91
CA VAL A 69 -6.48 4.23 -12.18
C VAL A 69 -7.18 2.87 -12.03
N LYS A 70 -7.16 2.23 -10.85
CA LYS A 70 -7.88 0.97 -10.62
C LYS A 70 -9.40 1.19 -10.61
N ARG A 71 -10.11 0.32 -11.34
CA ARG A 71 -11.58 0.37 -11.52
C ARG A 71 -12.35 -0.74 -10.78
N LYS A 72 -11.67 -1.83 -10.40
CA LYS A 72 -12.27 -3.01 -9.77
C LYS A 72 -11.74 -3.16 -8.35
N LEU A 73 -12.60 -3.48 -7.39
CA LEU A 73 -12.21 -3.69 -5.99
C LEU A 73 -11.10 -4.75 -5.86
N LEU A 74 -11.21 -5.86 -6.60
CA LEU A 74 -10.18 -6.90 -6.61
C LEU A 74 -8.80 -6.35 -7.02
N LYS A 75 -8.75 -5.45 -8.01
CA LYS A 75 -7.50 -4.81 -8.45
C LYS A 75 -6.95 -3.80 -7.45
N VAL A 76 -7.80 -3.20 -6.63
CA VAL A 76 -7.37 -2.36 -5.50
C VAL A 76 -6.76 -3.25 -4.42
N LYS A 77 -7.42 -4.36 -4.04
CA LYS A 77 -6.90 -5.34 -3.07
C LYS A 77 -5.55 -5.93 -3.51
N GLU A 78 -5.44 -6.41 -4.75
CA GLU A 78 -4.18 -6.93 -5.30
C GLU A 78 -3.05 -5.88 -5.25
N HIS A 79 -3.37 -4.61 -5.51
CA HIS A 79 -2.40 -3.51 -5.49
C HIS A 79 -1.90 -3.22 -4.07
N CYS A 80 -2.81 -3.11 -3.10
CA CYS A 80 -2.47 -2.97 -1.69
C CYS A 80 -1.65 -4.17 -1.17
N GLN A 81 -2.09 -5.39 -1.47
CA GLN A 81 -1.41 -6.61 -1.04
C GLN A 81 0.05 -6.66 -1.50
N LYS A 82 0.28 -6.43 -2.80
CA LYS A 82 1.64 -6.44 -3.35
C LYS A 82 2.53 -5.39 -2.69
N PHE A 83 1.96 -4.24 -2.35
CA PHE A 83 2.67 -3.16 -1.70
C PHE A 83 3.11 -3.58 -0.30
N LEU A 84 2.18 -4.09 0.53
CA LEU A 84 2.49 -4.59 1.86
C LEU A 84 3.51 -5.74 1.83
N ASN A 85 3.33 -6.73 0.95
CA ASN A 85 4.26 -7.86 0.81
C ASN A 85 5.69 -7.41 0.46
N SER A 86 5.82 -6.31 -0.28
CA SER A 86 7.13 -5.78 -0.65
C SER A 86 7.88 -5.23 0.57
N PHE A 87 7.15 -4.62 1.52
CA PHE A 87 7.70 -4.14 2.79
C PHE A 87 7.96 -5.30 3.76
N ILE A 88 7.02 -6.23 3.91
CA ILE A 88 7.17 -7.42 4.76
C ILE A 88 8.41 -8.23 4.35
N ALA A 89 8.65 -8.38 3.04
CA ALA A 89 9.83 -9.08 2.53
C ALA A 89 11.18 -8.42 2.89
N VAL A 90 11.20 -7.14 3.29
CA VAL A 90 12.39 -6.43 3.78
C VAL A 90 12.65 -6.74 5.26
N ARG A 91 11.60 -7.10 6.02
CA ARG A 91 11.62 -7.41 7.46
C ARG A 91 11.92 -6.21 8.36
N GLY A 92 11.94 -6.46 9.68
CA GLY A 92 12.17 -5.44 10.70
C GLY A 92 11.10 -4.35 10.64
N SER A 93 11.50 -3.10 10.83
CA SER A 93 10.56 -1.96 10.85
C SER A 93 9.76 -1.77 9.57
N TYR A 94 10.17 -2.36 8.44
CA TYR A 94 9.36 -2.37 7.22
C TYR A 94 8.17 -3.33 7.32
N ALA A 95 8.37 -4.51 7.92
CA ALA A 95 7.28 -5.45 8.16
C ALA A 95 6.30 -4.86 9.18
N ASP A 96 6.82 -4.34 10.30
CA ASP A 96 5.99 -3.70 11.33
C ASP A 96 5.14 -2.55 10.75
N ALA A 97 5.74 -1.71 9.89
CA ALA A 97 5.02 -0.62 9.24
C ALA A 97 3.98 -1.11 8.22
N ALA A 98 4.23 -2.23 7.55
CA ALA A 98 3.28 -2.81 6.60
C ALA A 98 2.09 -3.47 7.31
N GLU A 99 2.34 -4.17 8.41
CA GLU A 99 1.30 -4.76 9.26
C GLU A 99 0.39 -3.66 9.79
N ALA A 100 0.95 -2.62 10.43
CA ALA A 100 0.17 -1.50 10.95
C ALA A 100 -0.64 -0.78 9.86
N LEU A 101 -0.04 -0.53 8.68
CA LEU A 101 -0.76 0.08 7.55
C LEU A 101 -1.90 -0.81 7.04
N GLY A 102 -1.67 -2.11 6.96
CA GLY A 102 -2.66 -3.10 6.52
C GLY A 102 -3.83 -3.20 7.48
N GLU A 103 -3.56 -3.27 8.78
CA GLU A 103 -4.56 -3.26 9.86
C GLU A 103 -5.43 -2.01 9.78
N ASP A 104 -4.81 -0.83 9.66
CA ASP A 104 -5.53 0.44 9.59
C ASP A 104 -6.39 0.57 8.32
N TRP A 105 -5.93 0.02 7.18
CA TRP A 105 -6.77 -0.07 5.98
C TRP A 105 -7.98 -0.97 6.18
N ILE A 106 -7.79 -2.14 6.79
CA ILE A 106 -8.88 -3.08 7.09
C ILE A 106 -9.90 -2.44 8.03
N GLU A 107 -9.41 -1.80 9.09
CA GLU A 107 -10.25 -1.13 10.07
C GLU A 107 -11.01 0.07 9.48
N ALA A 108 -10.33 0.98 8.80
CA ALA A 108 -10.96 2.17 8.24
C ALA A 108 -12.03 1.81 7.21
N ILE A 109 -11.77 0.85 6.32
CA ILE A 109 -12.76 0.40 5.32
C ILE A 109 -13.95 -0.28 6.00
N ARG A 110 -13.72 -1.09 7.04
CA ARG A 110 -14.81 -1.71 7.80
C ARG A 110 -15.68 -0.64 8.47
N ASN A 111 -15.07 0.35 9.11
CA ASN A 111 -15.77 1.38 9.88
C ASN A 111 -16.52 2.37 8.97
N GLU A 112 -15.91 2.79 7.85
CA GLU A 112 -16.49 3.80 6.97
C GLU A 112 -17.42 3.23 5.89
N LEU A 113 -17.12 2.03 5.39
CA LEU A 113 -17.80 1.45 4.22
C LEU A 113 -18.60 0.19 4.56
N GLY A 114 -18.49 -0.33 5.78
CA GLY A 114 -19.33 -1.40 6.30
C GLY A 114 -19.04 -2.79 5.73
N PHE A 115 -17.85 -3.04 5.19
CA PHE A 115 -17.45 -4.35 4.68
C PHE A 115 -16.00 -4.71 4.97
N SER A 116 -15.68 -6.00 4.96
CA SER A 116 -14.32 -6.49 5.20
C SER A 116 -13.39 -6.30 3.99
N PHE A 117 -12.29 -5.59 4.17
CA PHE A 117 -11.25 -5.45 3.17
C PHE A 117 -10.24 -6.60 3.25
N ASN A 118 -10.62 -7.77 2.72
CA ASN A 118 -9.75 -8.95 2.76
C ASN A 118 -8.42 -8.76 2.00
N ILE A 119 -7.38 -8.33 2.72
CA ILE A 119 -5.96 -8.40 2.39
C ILE A 119 -5.30 -9.21 3.52
N ASP A 120 -4.23 -9.92 3.19
CA ASP A 120 -3.47 -10.78 4.09
C ASP A 120 -2.31 -9.97 4.70
N ILE A 121 -2.20 -9.94 6.02
CA ILE A 121 -1.15 -9.20 6.73
C ILE A 121 -0.18 -10.13 7.46
N ASP A 122 -0.44 -11.44 7.49
CA ASP A 122 0.31 -12.43 8.29
C ASP A 122 1.32 -13.26 7.45
N SER A 123 1.70 -12.80 6.25
CA SER A 123 2.42 -13.61 5.24
C SER A 123 3.92 -13.79 5.49
#